data_AF-A0A7K1FE39-F1
#
_entry.id   AF-A0A7K1FE39-F1
#
_cell.length_a   1.000
_cell.length_b   1.000
_cell.length_c   1.000
_cell.angle_alpha   90.00
_cell.angle_beta   90.00
_cell.angle_gamma   90.00
#
_symmetry.space_group_name_H-M   'P 1'
#
loop_
_entity.id
_entity.type
_entity.pdbx_description
1 polymer ?
#
loop_
_entity_poly.entity_id
_entity_poly.type
_entity_poly.pdbx_seq_one_letter_code
_entity_poly.pdbx_strand_id
1 'polypeptide(L)'
;MTTRKVSTQMTSGELEPDGVIVATPLIPVIDVSTFLDGTDLQTAPEQVNLAATTSGFFQIVGHGIPLPLIDRVYAMAEALSQMDPGYLKTIVSPVGHPYRGLTTNYDKEGQVRSLRMHASSFDSPEAAEAGGVPSEYSDFFSPNVWPWEVEGFRDAVTDLFSATQDLGASLMSLFAVALNLPLDYFDTLVEPNASSCSINYYPPRNAPLVEHPTVIFDEHSDGGTLTILHQRGTYDGLQIRDSDNNWFNVPVIDEALVINMGELMTRWTNGMWPATRHRVVADENPLGHRTTLTTFHLPAVDAVIEPLKTTFGSEGPQFDPVMVYDWDRVRYQLRQKEKERLNKVSHMRPSAEAQAYIEKHFGA
;
A
#
# COMPACT_ATOMS: atom_id res chain seq x y z
N MET A 1 -25.22 4.87 47.43
CA MET A 1 -23.86 5.00 46.87
C MET A 1 -23.79 4.07 45.66
N THR A 2 -24.02 4.62 44.48
CA THR A 2 -24.07 3.86 43.23
C THR A 2 -23.10 4.54 42.28
N THR A 3 -21.96 3.91 42.06
CA THR A 3 -20.88 4.38 41.20
C THR A 3 -21.32 4.27 39.73
N ARG A 4 -21.52 5.41 39.07
CA ARG A 4 -21.65 5.48 37.61
C ARG A 4 -20.28 5.20 37.00
N LYS A 5 -20.15 4.09 36.28
CA LYS A 5 -19.08 3.89 35.29
C LYS A 5 -19.31 4.88 34.15
N VAL A 6 -18.38 5.79 33.93
CA VAL A 6 -18.32 6.61 32.73
C VAL A 6 -17.75 5.73 31.61
N SER A 7 -18.58 5.44 30.63
CA SER A 7 -18.21 4.83 29.36
C SER A 7 -17.70 5.95 28.45
N THR A 8 -16.38 6.07 28.27
CA THR A 8 -15.80 6.91 27.23
C THR A 8 -15.84 6.15 25.91
N GLN A 9 -16.99 6.19 25.24
CA GLN A 9 -17.02 6.08 23.79
C GLN A 9 -16.56 7.44 23.26
N MET A 10 -15.35 7.50 22.70
CA MET A 10 -14.90 8.68 21.96
C MET A 10 -15.65 8.67 20.62
N THR A 11 -16.69 9.49 20.54
CA THR A 11 -17.40 9.79 19.29
C THR A 11 -16.51 10.65 18.41
N SER A 12 -16.49 10.34 17.12
CA SER A 12 -15.80 11.09 16.08
C SER A 12 -16.29 12.54 15.97
N GLY A 13 -15.36 13.46 15.73
CA GLY A 13 -15.62 14.76 15.12
C GLY A 13 -15.87 15.93 16.07
N GLU A 14 -14.81 16.45 16.72
CA GLU A 14 -14.74 17.86 17.12
C GLU A 14 -13.38 18.45 16.72
N LEU A 15 -13.42 19.63 16.10
CA LEU A 15 -12.26 20.42 15.69
C LEU A 15 -11.67 21.11 16.93
N GLU A 16 -10.40 20.83 17.27
CA GLU A 16 -9.65 21.60 18.26
C GLU A 16 -9.08 22.89 17.61
N PRO A 17 -8.91 24.00 18.36
CA PRO A 17 -8.68 25.34 17.81
C PRO A 17 -7.33 25.57 17.12
N ASP A 18 -6.40 24.62 17.15
CA ASP A 18 -4.99 24.83 16.81
C ASP A 18 -4.53 24.15 15.49
N GLY A 19 -5.46 23.72 14.63
CA GLY A 19 -5.12 23.18 13.30
C GLY A 19 -4.44 21.80 13.32
N VAL A 20 -4.52 21.08 14.44
CA VAL A 20 -4.06 19.69 14.55
C VAL A 20 -5.19 18.75 14.09
N ILE A 21 -4.96 18.06 12.97
CA ILE A 21 -5.85 16.98 12.54
C ILE A 21 -5.67 15.82 13.52
N VAL A 22 -6.75 15.42 14.20
CA VAL A 22 -6.72 14.37 15.23
C VAL A 22 -6.46 13.01 14.59
N ALA A 23 -5.19 12.66 14.50
CA ALA A 23 -4.71 11.29 14.35
C ALA A 23 -4.94 10.50 15.64
N THR A 24 -5.16 9.19 15.51
CA THR A 24 -4.98 8.29 16.67
C THR A 24 -3.50 8.24 17.04
N PRO A 25 -3.13 7.93 18.30
CA PRO A 25 -1.72 7.73 18.67
C PRO A 25 -0.98 6.70 17.80
N LEU A 26 -1.72 5.84 17.10
CA LEU A 26 -1.20 4.80 16.24
C LEU A 26 -0.83 5.30 14.83
N ILE A 27 -1.44 6.38 14.34
CA ILE A 27 -1.25 6.87 12.96
C ILE A 27 -1.14 8.39 12.96
N PRO A 28 -0.01 8.96 13.43
CA PRO A 28 0.17 10.41 13.49
C PRO A 28 0.19 11.04 12.10
N VAL A 29 -0.15 12.33 12.03
CA VAL A 29 0.10 13.18 10.85
C VAL A 29 1.40 13.95 11.11
N ILE A 30 2.34 13.88 10.17
CA ILE A 30 3.68 14.47 10.27
C ILE A 30 3.86 15.49 9.14
N ASP A 31 4.24 16.72 9.48
CA ASP A 31 4.62 17.71 8.47
C ASP A 31 6.08 17.47 8.06
N VAL A 32 6.31 17.21 6.76
CA VAL A 32 7.65 16.97 6.21
C VAL A 32 8.21 18.18 5.45
N SER A 33 7.49 19.30 5.39
CA SER A 33 7.87 20.46 4.57
C SER A 33 9.25 21.03 4.93
N THR A 34 9.55 21.18 6.21
CA THR A 34 10.84 21.71 6.69
C THR A 34 12.02 20.75 6.47
N PHE A 35 11.74 19.45 6.36
CA PHE A 35 12.74 18.49 5.95
C PHE A 35 13.02 18.61 4.46
N LEU A 36 11.96 18.68 3.64
CA LEU A 36 12.07 18.75 2.17
C LEU A 36 12.70 20.06 1.68
N ASP A 37 12.51 21.18 2.38
CA ASP A 37 13.17 22.45 2.07
C ASP A 37 14.57 22.61 2.71
N GLY A 38 14.96 21.64 3.55
CA GLY A 38 16.27 21.59 4.21
C GLY A 38 16.43 22.54 5.41
N THR A 39 15.37 23.21 5.87
CA THR A 39 15.44 24.13 7.01
C THR A 39 15.50 23.40 8.36
N ASP A 40 14.95 22.19 8.44
CA ASP A 40 15.02 21.32 9.61
C ASP A 40 15.12 19.85 9.20
N LEU A 41 16.32 19.28 9.37
CA LEU A 41 16.60 17.89 9.03
C LEU A 41 16.43 16.94 10.24
N GLN A 42 15.83 17.33 11.35
CA GLN A 42 15.77 16.51 12.57
C GLN A 42 14.35 16.22 13.05
N THR A 43 13.48 17.24 13.10
CA THR A 43 12.14 17.11 13.72
C THR A 43 11.29 16.04 13.03
N ALA A 44 11.16 16.08 11.70
CA ALA A 44 10.37 15.10 10.97
C ALA A 44 10.97 13.68 11.05
N PRO A 45 12.29 13.47 10.88
CA PRO A 45 12.94 12.17 11.15
C PRO A 45 12.65 11.58 12.54
N GLU A 46 12.70 12.38 13.60
CA GLU A 46 12.41 11.90 14.96
C GLU A 46 10.96 11.43 15.10
N GLN A 47 10.01 12.21 14.58
CA GLN A 47 8.59 11.87 14.58
C GLN A 47 8.31 10.62 13.74
N VAL A 48 8.95 10.51 12.57
CA VAL A 48 8.84 9.34 11.69
C VAL A 48 9.41 8.11 12.36
N ASN A 49 10.57 8.18 13.02
CA ASN A 49 11.13 7.04 13.73
C ASN A 49 10.17 6.52 14.82
N LEU A 50 9.59 7.44 15.60
CA LEU A 50 8.60 7.09 16.62
C LEU A 50 7.35 6.43 16.02
N ALA A 51 6.77 7.03 14.97
CA ALA A 51 5.59 6.51 14.30
C ALA A 51 5.84 5.15 13.64
N ALA A 52 6.93 5.04 12.89
CA ALA A 52 7.35 3.81 12.22
C ALA A 52 7.61 2.69 13.22
N THR A 53 8.25 2.96 14.37
CA THR A 53 8.44 1.97 15.43
C THR A 53 7.13 1.56 16.10
N THR A 54 6.19 2.51 16.24
CA THR A 54 4.92 2.25 16.95
C THR A 54 3.97 1.40 16.13
N SER A 55 3.80 1.70 14.84
CA SER A 55 2.78 1.05 14.00
C SER A 55 3.23 0.76 12.57
N GLY A 56 4.40 1.24 12.14
CA GLY A 56 4.80 1.18 10.73
C GLY A 56 3.90 1.99 9.79
N PHE A 57 2.98 2.82 10.31
CA PHE A 57 2.03 3.64 9.57
C PHE A 57 2.00 5.06 10.11
N PHE A 58 1.95 6.03 9.21
CA PHE A 58 1.71 7.44 9.52
C PHE A 58 1.15 8.14 8.29
N GLN A 59 0.70 9.37 8.46
CA GLN A 59 0.32 10.25 7.37
C GLN A 59 1.31 11.41 7.28
N ILE A 60 1.57 11.91 6.08
CA ILE A 60 2.41 13.09 5.88
C ILE A 60 1.62 14.22 5.20
N VAL A 61 1.91 15.44 5.61
CA VAL A 61 1.48 16.69 4.95
C VAL A 61 2.71 17.53 4.61
N GLY A 62 2.56 18.59 3.82
CA GLY A 62 3.70 19.41 3.38
C GLY A 62 4.61 18.68 2.38
N HIS A 63 4.12 17.62 1.74
CA HIS A 63 4.87 16.72 0.85
C HIS A 63 5.15 17.28 -0.56
N GLY A 64 4.70 18.51 -0.86
CA GLY A 64 5.04 19.22 -2.11
C GLY A 64 4.35 18.75 -3.40
N ILE A 65 3.70 17.57 -3.42
CA ILE A 65 2.92 17.10 -4.59
C ILE A 65 1.69 18.00 -4.81
N PRO A 66 1.54 18.63 -5.99
CA PRO A 66 0.40 19.49 -6.27
C PRO A 66 -0.93 18.71 -6.30
N LEU A 67 -1.92 19.17 -5.54
CA LEU A 67 -3.28 18.60 -5.55
C LEU A 67 -3.90 18.48 -6.96
N PRO A 68 -3.72 19.44 -7.90
CA PRO A 68 -4.28 19.29 -9.25
C PRO A 68 -3.77 18.05 -10.01
N LEU A 69 -2.57 17.58 -9.70
CA LEU A 69 -1.99 16.39 -10.32
C LEU A 69 -2.57 15.10 -9.71
N ILE A 70 -2.90 15.11 -8.41
CA ILE A 70 -3.70 14.07 -7.75
C ILE A 70 -5.14 14.05 -8.31
N ASP A 71 -5.77 15.22 -8.43
CA ASP A 71 -7.14 15.38 -8.95
C ASP A 71 -7.30 14.85 -10.36
N ARG A 72 -6.32 15.11 -11.24
CA ARG A 72 -6.32 14.61 -12.61
C ARG A 72 -6.39 13.08 -12.63
N VAL A 73 -5.63 12.39 -11.78
CA VAL A 73 -5.65 10.92 -11.73
C VAL A 73 -6.95 10.38 -11.14
N TYR A 74 -7.56 11.07 -10.16
CA TYR A 74 -8.90 10.72 -9.69
C TYR A 74 -9.95 10.81 -10.80
N ALA A 75 -9.92 11.87 -11.61
CA ALA A 75 -10.82 12.00 -12.75
C ALA A 75 -10.60 10.88 -13.79
N MET A 76 -9.34 10.48 -14.03
CA MET A 76 -9.02 9.34 -14.90
C MET A 76 -9.54 8.01 -14.35
N ALA A 77 -9.43 7.79 -13.03
CA ALA A 77 -9.95 6.60 -12.36
C ALA A 77 -11.48 6.51 -12.47
N GLU A 78 -12.17 7.63 -12.28
CA GLU A 78 -13.62 7.74 -12.45
C GLU A 78 -14.04 7.46 -13.90
N ALA A 79 -13.39 8.10 -14.88
CA ALA A 79 -13.66 7.86 -16.30
C ALA A 79 -13.46 6.39 -16.68
N LEU A 80 -12.36 5.77 -16.23
CA LEU A 80 -12.09 4.34 -16.44
C LEU A 80 -13.19 3.45 -15.86
N SER A 81 -13.71 3.79 -14.67
CA SER A 81 -14.76 3.01 -14.00
C SER A 81 -16.09 2.98 -14.76
N GLN A 82 -16.32 3.95 -15.65
CA GLN A 82 -17.54 4.10 -16.45
C GLN A 82 -17.43 3.50 -17.85
N MET A 83 -16.25 2.98 -18.22
CA MET A 83 -16.03 2.38 -19.54
C MET A 83 -16.81 1.07 -19.73
N ASP A 84 -17.06 0.72 -20.99
CA ASP A 84 -17.75 -0.52 -21.35
C ASP A 84 -17.04 -1.77 -20.79
N PRO A 85 -17.76 -2.73 -20.18
CA PRO A 85 -17.16 -3.96 -19.66
C PRO A 85 -16.40 -4.80 -20.70
N GLY A 86 -16.76 -4.71 -21.99
CA GLY A 86 -16.02 -5.31 -23.09
C GLY A 86 -14.65 -4.68 -23.27
N TYR A 87 -14.56 -3.34 -23.22
CA TYR A 87 -13.29 -2.63 -23.24
C TYR A 87 -12.43 -2.93 -22.02
N LEU A 88 -12.99 -2.94 -20.81
CA LEU A 88 -12.25 -3.26 -19.58
C LEU A 88 -11.55 -4.63 -19.63
N LYS A 89 -12.12 -5.60 -20.35
CA LYS A 89 -11.49 -6.92 -20.57
C LYS A 89 -10.28 -6.88 -21.50
N THR A 90 -10.15 -5.86 -22.34
CA THR A 90 -9.01 -5.71 -23.27
C THR A 90 -7.75 -5.16 -22.61
N ILE A 91 -7.90 -4.53 -21.44
CA ILE A 91 -6.81 -3.87 -20.71
C ILE A 91 -6.29 -4.69 -19.52
N VAL A 92 -6.62 -5.98 -19.46
CA VAL A 92 -6.04 -6.94 -18.50
C VAL A 92 -4.64 -7.35 -18.96
N SER A 93 -3.77 -7.81 -18.05
CA SER A 93 -2.46 -8.34 -18.45
C SER A 93 -2.61 -9.54 -19.40
N PRO A 94 -2.01 -9.54 -20.61
CA PRO A 94 -2.12 -10.63 -21.58
C PRO A 94 -1.46 -11.92 -21.10
N VAL A 95 -0.44 -11.81 -20.24
CA VAL A 95 0.29 -12.94 -19.64
C VAL A 95 -0.18 -13.27 -18.21
N GLY A 96 -1.25 -12.62 -17.74
CA GLY A 96 -1.77 -12.80 -16.38
C GLY A 96 -0.86 -12.28 -15.25
N HIS A 97 0.11 -11.39 -15.57
CA HIS A 97 0.95 -10.74 -14.56
C HIS A 97 0.09 -9.89 -13.62
N PRO A 98 0.15 -10.10 -12.29
CA PRO A 98 -0.75 -9.48 -11.32
C PRO A 98 -0.51 -7.97 -11.13
N TYR A 99 0.64 -7.47 -11.59
CA TYR A 99 1.03 -6.06 -11.48
C TYR A 99 1.00 -5.31 -12.80
N ARG A 100 0.20 -5.76 -13.78
CA ARG A 100 0.03 -5.08 -15.07
C ARG A 100 -1.44 -5.04 -15.47
N GLY A 101 -1.88 -3.88 -15.96
CA GLY A 101 -3.22 -3.68 -16.47
C GLY A 101 -4.30 -3.76 -15.40
N LEU A 102 -5.53 -3.96 -15.85
CA LEU A 102 -6.72 -4.00 -15.01
C LEU A 102 -6.94 -5.38 -14.40
N THR A 103 -7.25 -5.40 -13.12
CA THR A 103 -7.88 -6.52 -12.42
C THR A 103 -9.25 -6.06 -11.92
N THR A 104 -10.30 -6.83 -12.23
CA THR A 104 -11.64 -6.63 -11.65
C THR A 104 -11.90 -7.72 -10.61
N ASN A 105 -12.17 -7.31 -9.37
CA ASN A 105 -12.59 -8.22 -8.32
C ASN A 105 -14.11 -8.18 -8.21
N TYR A 106 -14.73 -9.35 -8.11
CA TYR A 106 -16.16 -9.51 -7.93
C TYR A 106 -16.46 -10.10 -6.55
N ASP A 107 -17.63 -9.77 -6.00
CA ASP A 107 -18.17 -10.46 -4.82
C ASP A 107 -18.83 -11.81 -5.21
N LYS A 108 -19.42 -12.50 -4.22
CA LYS A 108 -20.04 -13.82 -4.42
C LYS A 108 -21.29 -13.74 -5.30
N GLU A 109 -21.90 -12.56 -5.37
CA GLU A 109 -23.10 -12.22 -6.13
C GLU A 109 -22.77 -11.71 -7.54
N GLY A 110 -21.49 -11.61 -7.89
CA GLY A 110 -21.01 -11.18 -9.20
C GLY A 110 -21.03 -9.66 -9.40
N GLN A 111 -21.20 -8.86 -8.34
CA GLN A 111 -21.06 -7.41 -8.41
C GLN A 111 -19.58 -7.03 -8.34
N VAL A 112 -19.22 -5.91 -8.95
CA VAL A 112 -17.85 -5.39 -8.91
C VAL A 112 -17.53 -4.92 -7.49
N ARG A 113 -16.57 -5.58 -6.85
CA ARG A 113 -16.01 -5.24 -5.53
C ARG A 113 -14.92 -4.19 -5.63
N SER A 114 -14.09 -4.28 -6.69
CA SER A 114 -13.10 -3.25 -7.02
C SER A 114 -12.60 -3.36 -8.46
N LEU A 115 -12.19 -2.23 -9.00
CA LEU A 115 -11.36 -2.12 -10.20
C LEU A 115 -9.96 -1.71 -9.78
N ARG A 116 -8.95 -2.43 -10.24
CA ARG A 116 -7.55 -2.17 -9.90
C ARG A 116 -6.71 -2.06 -11.15
N MET A 117 -6.19 -0.87 -11.41
CA MET A 117 -5.28 -0.63 -12.52
C MET A 117 -3.84 -0.58 -12.03
N HIS A 118 -2.97 -1.42 -12.58
CA HIS A 118 -1.56 -1.48 -12.22
C HIS A 118 -0.64 -1.09 -13.38
N ALA A 119 0.45 -0.38 -13.06
CA ALA A 119 1.55 -0.10 -13.96
C ALA A 119 2.89 -0.13 -13.19
N SER A 120 3.98 -0.36 -13.92
CA SER A 120 5.36 -0.28 -13.41
C SER A 120 6.06 0.97 -13.92
N SER A 121 7.14 1.36 -13.23
CA SER A 121 8.00 2.49 -13.61
C SER A 121 8.49 2.40 -15.05
N PHE A 122 8.72 1.18 -15.54
CA PHE A 122 9.11 0.92 -16.92
C PHE A 122 7.97 0.31 -17.74
N ASP A 123 7.75 0.86 -18.93
CA ASP A 123 6.72 0.41 -19.87
C ASP A 123 7.02 -0.95 -20.51
N SER A 124 8.28 -1.38 -20.54
CA SER A 124 8.71 -2.67 -21.08
C SER A 124 10.07 -3.10 -20.50
N PRO A 125 10.49 -4.36 -20.67
CA PRO A 125 11.85 -4.80 -20.35
C PRO A 125 12.93 -3.97 -21.05
N GLU A 126 12.73 -3.61 -22.33
CA GLU A 126 13.67 -2.78 -23.09
C GLU A 126 13.77 -1.35 -22.52
N ALA A 127 12.66 -0.80 -22.03
CA ALA A 127 12.66 0.49 -21.35
C ALA A 127 13.39 0.42 -20.00
N ALA A 128 13.26 -0.70 -19.28
CA ALA A 128 14.00 -0.95 -18.04
C ALA A 128 15.50 -1.04 -18.29
N GLU A 129 15.94 -1.81 -19.29
CA GLU A 129 17.35 -1.90 -19.69
C GLU A 129 17.91 -0.53 -20.12
N ALA A 130 17.15 0.23 -20.92
CA ALA A 130 17.52 1.59 -21.30
C ALA A 130 17.59 2.56 -20.10
N GLY A 131 16.81 2.29 -19.05
CA GLY A 131 16.82 2.98 -17.77
C GLY A 131 17.93 2.55 -16.82
N GLY A 132 18.80 1.62 -17.22
CA GLY A 132 19.96 1.18 -16.44
C GLY A 132 19.76 -0.11 -15.66
N VAL A 133 18.62 -0.79 -15.79
CA VAL A 133 18.43 -2.13 -15.20
C VAL A 133 19.34 -3.13 -15.91
N PRO A 134 20.12 -3.96 -15.19
CA PRO A 134 20.91 -5.01 -15.82
C PRO A 134 20.04 -6.04 -16.56
N SER A 135 20.45 -6.40 -17.79
CA SER A 135 19.68 -7.26 -18.70
C SER A 135 19.31 -8.63 -18.15
N GLU A 136 20.08 -9.16 -17.20
CA GLU A 136 19.80 -10.42 -16.50
C GLU A 136 18.54 -10.37 -15.62
N TYR A 137 18.05 -9.17 -15.29
CA TYR A 137 16.83 -8.95 -14.51
C TYR A 137 15.65 -8.48 -15.36
N SER A 138 15.75 -8.55 -16.69
CA SER A 138 14.71 -8.05 -17.61
C SER A 138 13.37 -8.80 -17.45
N ASP A 139 13.39 -10.04 -16.95
CA ASP A 139 12.19 -10.86 -16.66
C ASP A 139 11.40 -10.42 -15.42
N PHE A 140 11.94 -9.50 -14.62
CA PHE A 140 11.19 -8.79 -13.58
C PHE A 140 10.16 -7.83 -14.18
N PHE A 141 10.44 -7.36 -15.40
CA PHE A 141 9.62 -6.38 -16.10
C PHE A 141 8.70 -7.07 -17.11
N SER A 142 7.57 -6.45 -17.35
CA SER A 142 6.58 -6.89 -18.34
C SER A 142 5.91 -5.65 -18.92
N PRO A 143 5.46 -5.69 -20.18
CA PRO A 143 4.82 -4.54 -20.79
C PRO A 143 3.66 -3.99 -19.95
N ASN A 144 3.64 -2.69 -19.73
CA ASN A 144 2.47 -2.02 -19.17
C ASN A 144 1.28 -2.15 -20.15
N VAL A 145 0.08 -2.28 -19.59
CA VAL A 145 -1.16 -2.30 -20.36
C VAL A 145 -1.93 -1.05 -19.99
N TRP A 146 -2.04 -0.10 -20.92
CA TRP A 146 -2.66 1.21 -20.68
C TRP A 146 -4.08 1.27 -21.26
N PRO A 147 -5.00 2.05 -20.65
CA PRO A 147 -6.35 2.19 -21.13
C PRO A 147 -6.43 3.34 -22.15
N TRP A 148 -6.02 3.06 -23.39
CA TRP A 148 -5.92 4.04 -24.46
C TRP A 148 -7.24 4.72 -24.88
N GLU A 149 -8.41 4.13 -24.60
CA GLU A 149 -9.71 4.79 -24.82
C GLU A 149 -10.05 5.86 -23.77
N VAL A 150 -9.34 5.88 -22.63
CA VAL A 150 -9.42 6.98 -21.66
C VAL A 150 -8.32 7.99 -22.00
N GLU A 151 -8.69 9.02 -22.78
CA GLU A 151 -7.75 10.02 -23.28
C GLU A 151 -6.96 10.67 -22.12
N GLY A 152 -5.62 10.71 -22.26
CA GLY A 152 -4.73 11.31 -21.27
C GLY A 152 -4.49 10.48 -20.01
N PHE A 153 -5.02 9.25 -19.91
CA PHE A 153 -4.87 8.39 -18.73
C PHE A 153 -3.40 8.08 -18.43
N ARG A 154 -2.65 7.56 -19.42
CA ARG A 154 -1.24 7.20 -19.24
C ARG A 154 -0.45 8.40 -18.72
N ASP A 155 -0.55 9.54 -19.40
CA ASP A 155 0.22 10.73 -19.04
C ASP A 155 -0.13 11.22 -17.62
N ALA A 156 -1.41 11.23 -17.24
CA ALA A 156 -1.81 11.63 -15.90
C ALA A 156 -1.21 10.72 -14.81
N VAL A 157 -1.26 9.40 -15.04
CA VAL A 157 -0.74 8.40 -14.11
C VAL A 157 0.79 8.47 -14.05
N THR A 158 1.46 8.61 -15.19
CA THR A 158 2.91 8.75 -15.26
C THR A 158 3.37 10.03 -14.54
N ASP A 159 2.70 11.17 -14.75
CA ASP A 159 3.04 12.42 -14.08
C ASP A 159 2.95 12.30 -12.54
N LEU A 160 1.85 11.73 -12.03
CA LEU A 160 1.70 11.50 -10.58
C LEU A 160 2.72 10.49 -10.07
N PHE A 161 2.93 9.41 -10.80
CA PHE A 161 3.81 8.34 -10.37
C PHE A 161 5.28 8.76 -10.37
N SER A 162 5.71 9.62 -11.29
CA SER A 162 7.02 10.26 -11.23
C SER A 162 7.13 11.15 -9.98
N ALA A 163 6.14 12.00 -9.71
CA ALA A 163 6.17 12.88 -8.53
C ALA A 163 6.20 12.10 -7.20
N THR A 164 5.48 10.98 -7.09
CA THR A 164 5.52 10.12 -5.91
C THR A 164 6.79 9.29 -5.80
N GLN A 165 7.45 8.94 -6.91
CA GLN A 165 8.77 8.31 -6.88
C GLN A 165 9.84 9.29 -6.37
N ASP A 166 9.84 10.53 -6.85
CA ASP A 166 10.75 11.58 -6.37
C ASP A 166 10.55 11.86 -4.87
N LEU A 167 9.28 11.91 -4.43
CA LEU A 167 8.95 11.99 -3.01
C LEU A 167 9.44 10.74 -2.26
N GLY A 168 9.29 9.55 -2.83
CA GLY A 168 9.79 8.29 -2.26
C GLY A 168 11.29 8.32 -2.00
N ALA A 169 12.09 8.81 -2.96
CA ALA A 169 13.53 9.01 -2.78
C ALA A 169 13.83 10.01 -1.64
N SER A 170 13.09 11.12 -1.59
CA SER A 170 13.24 12.11 -0.51
C SER A 170 12.89 11.54 0.88
N LEU A 171 11.86 10.69 0.95
CA LEU A 171 11.49 9.98 2.17
C LEU A 171 12.53 8.94 2.57
N MET A 172 13.21 8.31 1.61
CA MET A 172 14.34 7.41 1.92
C MET A 172 15.49 8.18 2.60
N SER A 173 15.81 9.39 2.16
CA SER A 173 16.78 10.26 2.85
C SER A 173 16.31 10.65 4.25
N LEU A 174 15.01 10.95 4.42
CA LEU A 174 14.39 11.18 5.74
C LEU A 174 14.56 9.96 6.65
N PHE A 175 14.31 8.76 6.13
CA PHE A 175 14.45 7.51 6.86
C PHE A 175 15.90 7.23 7.23
N ALA A 176 16.86 7.59 6.38
CA ALA A 176 18.28 7.47 6.71
C ALA A 176 18.61 8.27 7.98
N VAL A 177 18.18 9.54 8.03
CA VAL A 177 18.38 10.38 9.22
C VAL A 177 17.64 9.81 10.44
N ALA A 178 16.41 9.35 10.27
CA ALA A 178 15.62 8.73 11.34
C ALA A 178 16.30 7.48 11.93
N LEU A 179 17.11 6.79 11.12
CA LEU A 179 17.89 5.60 11.49
C LEU A 179 19.34 5.91 11.92
N ASN A 180 19.68 7.19 12.10
CA ASN A 180 21.02 7.68 12.41
C ASN A 180 22.08 7.30 11.37
N LEU A 181 21.71 7.36 10.10
CA LEU A 181 22.58 7.13 8.93
C LEU A 181 22.86 8.45 8.19
N PRO A 182 23.88 8.50 7.33
CA PRO A 182 24.08 9.60 6.39
C PRO A 182 22.83 9.84 5.53
N LEU A 183 22.54 11.12 5.22
CA LEU A 183 21.34 11.53 4.46
C LEU A 183 21.20 10.79 3.11
N ASP A 184 22.32 10.51 2.46
CA ASP A 184 22.47 9.88 1.14
C ASP A 184 22.64 8.35 1.20
N TYR A 185 22.46 7.73 2.38
CA TYR A 185 22.78 6.31 2.58
C TYR A 185 22.06 5.37 1.60
N PHE A 186 20.82 5.67 1.23
CA PHE A 186 20.01 4.80 0.37
C PHE A 186 20.11 5.13 -1.12
N ASP A 187 20.74 6.23 -1.53
CA ASP A 187 20.68 6.76 -2.90
C ASP A 187 21.10 5.72 -3.96
N THR A 188 22.15 4.94 -3.67
CA THR A 188 22.64 3.90 -4.60
C THR A 188 21.88 2.59 -4.51
N LEU A 189 21.04 2.40 -3.50
CA LEU A 189 20.27 1.18 -3.28
C LEU A 189 18.90 1.24 -3.94
N VAL A 190 18.44 2.43 -4.33
CA VAL A 190 17.09 2.65 -4.87
C VAL A 190 17.05 2.93 -6.37
N GLU A 191 18.21 3.06 -7.03
CA GLU A 191 18.32 3.33 -8.46
C GLU A 191 19.05 2.20 -9.22
N PRO A 192 18.52 1.73 -10.38
CA PRO A 192 17.28 2.15 -11.01
C PRO A 192 16.03 1.66 -10.26
N ASN A 193 15.06 2.56 -10.09
CA ASN A 193 13.87 2.27 -9.31
C ASN A 193 12.91 1.25 -9.97
N ALA A 194 12.68 0.11 -9.30
CA ALA A 194 11.80 -0.97 -9.74
C ALA A 194 10.33 -0.80 -9.32
N SER A 195 9.92 0.42 -8.94
CA SER A 195 8.61 0.73 -8.37
C SER A 195 7.44 0.38 -9.29
N SER A 196 6.28 0.31 -8.66
CA SER A 196 4.99 0.18 -9.35
C SER A 196 3.93 1.05 -8.71
N CYS A 197 2.87 1.32 -9.45
CA CYS A 197 1.71 2.02 -8.94
C CYS A 197 0.43 1.20 -9.11
N SER A 198 -0.59 1.58 -8.34
CA SER A 198 -1.93 1.03 -8.41
C SER A 198 -2.97 2.11 -8.20
N ILE A 199 -4.03 2.07 -9.01
CA ILE A 199 -5.24 2.86 -8.83
C ILE A 199 -6.35 1.89 -8.47
N ASN A 200 -6.90 2.02 -7.27
CA ASN A 200 -7.97 1.16 -6.78
C ASN A 200 -9.26 1.96 -6.70
N TYR A 201 -10.27 1.56 -7.47
CA TYR A 201 -11.63 2.10 -7.38
C TYR A 201 -12.56 1.09 -6.70
N TYR A 202 -13.21 1.52 -5.63
CA TYR A 202 -14.20 0.77 -4.87
C TYR A 202 -15.58 1.42 -5.11
N PRO A 203 -16.41 0.84 -6.01
CA PRO A 203 -17.68 1.43 -6.41
C PRO A 203 -18.74 1.38 -5.29
N PRO A 204 -19.81 2.20 -5.41
CA PRO A 204 -21.07 1.95 -4.73
C PRO A 204 -21.60 0.54 -5.01
N ARG A 205 -22.36 0.02 -4.08
CA ARG A 205 -23.01 -1.29 -4.15
C ARG A 205 -24.50 -1.15 -4.34
N ASN A 206 -25.09 -2.14 -5.00
CA ASN A 206 -26.53 -2.19 -5.28
C ASN A 206 -27.35 -2.81 -4.13
N ALA A 207 -26.70 -3.32 -3.09
CA ALA A 207 -27.33 -3.93 -1.93
C ALA A 207 -26.55 -3.63 -0.63
N PRO A 208 -27.24 -3.60 0.52
CA PRO A 208 -26.58 -3.59 1.83
C PRO A 208 -25.68 -4.80 2.04
N LEU A 209 -24.67 -4.64 2.89
CA LEU A 209 -23.81 -5.74 3.29
C LEU A 209 -24.55 -6.70 4.21
N VAL A 210 -24.21 -7.98 4.12
CA VAL A 210 -24.76 -9.03 5.00
C VAL A 210 -23.81 -9.31 6.18
N GLU A 211 -22.50 -9.08 5.99
CA GLU A 211 -21.44 -9.30 6.98
C GLU A 211 -20.81 -7.95 7.38
N HIS A 212 -20.56 -7.75 8.68
CA HIS A 212 -19.95 -6.53 9.20
C HIS A 212 -18.75 -6.87 10.11
N PRO A 213 -17.54 -6.33 9.84
CA PRO A 213 -17.18 -5.57 8.64
C PRO A 213 -17.05 -6.48 7.41
N THR A 214 -17.55 -6.06 6.24
CA THR A 214 -17.22 -6.72 4.98
C THR A 214 -15.84 -6.27 4.53
N VAL A 215 -14.88 -7.19 4.52
CA VAL A 215 -13.55 -6.93 3.94
C VAL A 215 -13.73 -6.81 2.42
N ILE A 216 -13.19 -5.75 1.80
CA ILE A 216 -13.17 -5.52 0.35
C ILE A 216 -11.79 -5.58 -0.29
N PHE A 217 -10.75 -5.51 0.53
CA PHE A 217 -9.39 -5.89 0.14
C PHE A 217 -8.75 -6.63 1.31
N ASP A 218 -8.31 -7.85 1.04
CA ASP A 218 -7.97 -8.82 2.08
C ASP A 218 -6.74 -8.39 2.90
N GLU A 219 -6.63 -8.94 4.12
CA GLU A 219 -5.51 -8.65 5.00
C GLU A 219 -4.17 -9.06 4.38
N HIS A 220 -3.21 -8.14 4.38
CA HIS A 220 -1.85 -8.38 3.92
C HIS A 220 -0.84 -7.41 4.55
N SER A 221 0.43 -7.64 4.26
CA SER A 221 1.55 -6.70 4.46
C SER A 221 2.19 -6.43 3.09
N ASP A 222 2.70 -5.21 2.91
CA ASP A 222 3.33 -4.82 1.65
C ASP A 222 4.74 -5.41 1.54
N GLY A 223 5.08 -5.87 0.33
CA GLY A 223 6.34 -6.57 0.11
C GLY A 223 7.54 -5.67 -0.18
N GLY A 224 7.32 -4.37 -0.43
CA GLY A 224 8.37 -3.43 -0.82
C GLY A 224 9.07 -2.77 0.35
N THR A 225 9.61 -1.57 0.13
CA THR A 225 10.27 -0.77 1.16
C THR A 225 9.28 0.14 1.88
N LEU A 226 8.59 0.99 1.13
CA LEU A 226 7.52 1.84 1.64
C LEU A 226 6.42 1.96 0.60
N THR A 227 5.21 2.22 1.07
CA THR A 227 4.06 2.52 0.24
C THR A 227 3.64 3.96 0.49
N ILE A 228 3.36 4.70 -0.59
CA ILE A 228 2.80 6.06 -0.57
C ILE A 228 1.39 5.96 -1.12
N LEU A 229 0.39 6.28 -0.31
CA LEU A 229 -1.01 6.13 -0.66
C LEU A 229 -1.77 7.42 -0.42
N HIS A 230 -2.35 7.96 -1.50
CA HIS A 230 -3.41 8.95 -1.39
C HIS A 230 -4.76 8.23 -1.40
N GLN A 231 -5.71 8.69 -0.60
CA GLN A 231 -7.07 8.16 -0.53
C GLN A 231 -8.11 9.28 -0.58
N ARG A 232 -9.22 9.02 -1.26
CA ARG A 232 -10.38 9.90 -1.35
C ARG A 232 -11.64 9.06 -1.36
N GLY A 233 -12.69 9.50 -0.71
CA GLY A 233 -13.97 8.79 -0.69
C GLY A 233 -14.89 9.28 0.41
N THR A 234 -16.04 8.63 0.54
CA THR A 234 -17.07 9.01 1.53
C THR A 234 -16.91 8.33 2.89
N TYR A 235 -15.87 7.50 3.06
CA TYR A 235 -15.66 6.69 4.27
C TYR A 235 -14.20 6.27 4.45
N ASP A 236 -13.84 5.97 5.71
CA ASP A 236 -12.53 5.45 6.10
C ASP A 236 -12.46 3.93 5.91
N GLY A 237 -12.11 3.50 4.70
CA GLY A 237 -12.07 2.07 4.36
C GLY A 237 -10.80 1.35 4.80
N LEU A 238 -9.64 2.02 4.81
CA LEU A 238 -8.35 1.40 5.14
C LEU A 238 -8.28 1.13 6.65
N GLN A 239 -7.91 -0.10 7.02
CA GLN A 239 -7.69 -0.49 8.40
C GLN A 239 -6.30 -1.10 8.59
N ILE A 240 -5.65 -0.76 9.70
CA ILE A 240 -4.40 -1.39 10.16
C ILE A 240 -4.65 -2.22 11.41
N ARG A 241 -3.81 -3.24 11.63
CA ARG A 241 -3.90 -4.14 12.78
C ARG A 241 -2.76 -3.91 13.75
N ASP A 242 -3.07 -3.65 15.02
CA ASP A 242 -2.06 -3.56 16.08
C ASP A 242 -1.52 -4.93 16.52
N SER A 243 -0.60 -4.93 17.48
CA SER A 243 -0.02 -6.15 18.07
C SER A 243 -1.02 -7.00 18.85
N ASP A 244 -2.11 -6.39 19.33
CA ASP A 244 -3.19 -7.04 20.08
C ASP A 244 -4.30 -7.59 19.16
N ASN A 245 -4.11 -7.49 17.84
CA ASN A 245 -5.05 -7.88 16.78
C ASN A 245 -6.32 -7.02 16.67
N ASN A 246 -6.30 -5.81 17.22
CA ASN A 246 -7.36 -4.83 17.03
C ASN A 246 -7.18 -4.10 15.69
N TRP A 247 -8.30 -3.74 15.06
CA TRP A 247 -8.34 -3.03 13.79
C TRP A 247 -8.67 -1.56 13.99
N PHE A 248 -7.89 -0.67 13.37
CA PHE A 248 -8.08 0.78 13.43
C PHE A 248 -8.23 1.35 12.03
N ASN A 249 -9.24 2.20 11.85
CA ASN A 249 -9.40 2.95 10.60
C ASN A 249 -8.26 3.96 10.44
N VAL A 250 -7.79 4.12 9.21
CA VAL A 250 -6.91 5.22 8.79
C VAL A 250 -7.80 6.34 8.26
N PRO A 251 -7.89 7.50 8.94
CA PRO A 251 -8.75 8.60 8.51
C PRO A 251 -8.38 9.08 7.10
N VAL A 252 -9.38 9.42 6.29
CA VAL A 252 -9.17 10.13 5.02
C VAL A 252 -8.91 11.61 5.31
N ILE A 253 -7.75 12.11 4.89
CA ILE A 253 -7.36 13.53 4.94
C ILE A 253 -6.97 13.93 3.52
N ASP A 254 -7.64 14.92 2.95
CA ASP A 254 -7.52 15.27 1.53
C ASP A 254 -6.12 15.77 1.15
N GLU A 255 -5.39 16.39 2.07
CA GLU A 255 -4.03 16.90 1.85
C GLU A 255 -2.94 15.93 2.30
N ALA A 256 -3.28 14.74 2.80
CA ALA A 256 -2.30 13.82 3.36
C ALA A 256 -2.03 12.60 2.47
N LEU A 257 -0.79 12.12 2.56
CA LEU A 257 -0.38 10.83 2.03
C LEU A 257 -0.18 9.85 3.19
N VAL A 258 -0.83 8.71 3.14
CA VAL A 258 -0.55 7.59 4.03
C VAL A 258 0.78 6.97 3.62
N ILE A 259 1.68 6.82 4.58
CA ILE A 259 2.95 6.14 4.42
C ILE A 259 2.94 4.88 5.28
N ASN A 260 3.32 3.75 4.69
CA ASN A 260 3.52 2.53 5.46
C ASN A 260 4.78 1.76 5.08
N MET A 261 5.35 1.10 6.08
CA MET A 261 6.55 0.30 5.92
C MET A 261 6.20 -1.06 5.29
N GLY A 262 7.02 -1.47 4.35
CA GLY A 262 6.95 -2.80 3.75
C GLY A 262 7.98 -3.76 4.35
N GLU A 263 7.87 -5.02 3.97
CA GLU A 263 8.69 -6.11 4.51
C GLU A 263 10.19 -5.95 4.22
N LEU A 264 10.59 -5.30 3.13
CA LEU A 264 12.01 -5.01 2.89
C LEU A 264 12.56 -3.96 3.86
N MET A 265 11.75 -2.95 4.22
CA MET A 265 12.16 -1.98 5.24
C MET A 265 12.22 -2.62 6.63
N THR A 266 11.30 -3.53 6.95
CA THR A 266 11.40 -4.33 8.18
C THR A 266 12.71 -5.14 8.23
N ARG A 267 13.16 -5.69 7.10
CA ARG A 267 14.44 -6.39 7.02
C ARG A 267 15.63 -5.45 7.22
N TRP A 268 15.66 -4.30 6.53
CA TRP A 268 16.70 -3.29 6.74
C TRP A 268 16.78 -2.85 8.20
N THR A 269 15.64 -2.60 8.84
CA THR A 269 15.58 -2.13 10.22
C THR A 269 15.64 -3.24 11.26
N ASN A 270 15.94 -4.48 10.83
CA ASN A 270 16.00 -5.66 11.68
C ASN A 270 14.76 -5.87 12.57
N GLY A 271 13.58 -5.54 12.06
CA GLY A 271 12.30 -5.69 12.76
C GLY A 271 11.87 -4.48 13.57
N MET A 272 12.70 -3.44 13.68
CA MET A 272 12.36 -2.22 14.43
C MET A 272 11.17 -1.47 13.83
N TRP A 273 11.06 -1.41 12.49
CA TRP A 273 9.90 -0.84 11.80
C TRP A 273 9.05 -1.97 11.18
N PRO A 274 7.89 -2.31 11.76
CA PRO A 274 7.07 -3.44 11.30
C PRO A 274 6.35 -3.16 9.98
N ALA A 275 6.28 -4.18 9.13
CA ALA A 275 5.39 -4.24 7.97
C ALA A 275 3.97 -4.59 8.45
N THR A 276 3.28 -3.57 8.98
CA THR A 276 2.00 -3.76 9.66
C THR A 276 0.91 -4.26 8.72
N ARG A 277 0.15 -5.22 9.24
CA ARG A 277 -0.94 -5.83 8.49
C ARG A 277 -2.09 -4.85 8.34
N HIS A 278 -2.62 -4.79 7.14
CA HIS A 278 -3.70 -3.88 6.80
C HIS A 278 -4.68 -4.54 5.82
N ARG A 279 -5.90 -4.00 5.79
CA ARG A 279 -7.00 -4.44 4.92
C ARG A 279 -7.84 -3.24 4.51
N VAL A 280 -8.77 -3.43 3.57
CA VAL A 280 -9.82 -2.44 3.30
C VAL A 280 -11.16 -3.07 3.61
N VAL A 281 -12.00 -2.37 4.37
CA VAL A 281 -13.39 -2.74 4.63
C VAL A 281 -14.33 -1.83 3.85
N ALA A 282 -15.51 -2.34 3.53
CA ALA A 282 -16.56 -1.55 2.90
C ALA A 282 -17.26 -0.64 3.91
N ASP A 283 -17.75 0.50 3.41
CA ASP A 283 -18.73 1.34 4.08
C ASP A 283 -19.99 0.53 4.44
N GLU A 284 -20.69 0.85 5.51
CA GLU A 284 -22.02 0.29 5.77
C GLU A 284 -23.07 0.89 4.83
N ASN A 285 -22.86 2.15 4.42
CA ASN A 285 -23.69 2.78 3.40
C ASN A 285 -23.38 2.18 2.02
N PRO A 286 -24.36 1.56 1.32
CA PRO A 286 -24.13 1.00 -0.01
C PRO A 286 -23.78 2.07 -1.06
N LEU A 287 -24.09 3.35 -0.83
CA LEU A 287 -23.70 4.44 -1.72
C LEU A 287 -22.25 4.89 -1.53
N GLY A 288 -21.55 4.34 -0.54
CA GLY A 288 -20.18 4.69 -0.25
C GLY A 288 -19.24 4.30 -1.38
N HIS A 289 -18.36 5.22 -1.76
CA HIS A 289 -17.34 5.00 -2.78
C HIS A 289 -15.98 5.52 -2.31
N ARG A 290 -14.92 4.89 -2.81
CA ARG A 290 -13.56 5.22 -2.41
C ARG A 290 -12.59 4.91 -3.54
N THR A 291 -11.59 5.75 -3.69
CA THR A 291 -10.51 5.55 -4.66
C THR A 291 -9.16 5.78 -3.98
N THR A 292 -8.18 4.91 -4.24
CA THR A 292 -6.80 5.10 -3.79
C THR A 292 -5.84 5.17 -4.96
N LEU A 293 -4.84 6.03 -4.81
CA LEU A 293 -3.70 6.15 -5.69
C LEU A 293 -2.48 5.72 -4.89
N THR A 294 -1.84 4.64 -5.29
CA THR A 294 -0.82 3.98 -4.48
C THR A 294 0.45 3.83 -5.29
N THR A 295 1.58 4.22 -4.70
CA THR A 295 2.92 3.97 -5.20
C THR A 295 3.62 3.01 -4.25
N PHE A 296 4.10 1.89 -4.78
CA PHE A 296 4.91 0.92 -4.05
C PHE A 296 6.37 1.20 -4.38
N HIS A 297 7.07 1.84 -3.45
CA HIS A 297 8.47 2.15 -3.62
C HIS A 297 9.32 0.91 -3.37
N LEU A 298 10.12 0.55 -4.38
CA LEU A 298 11.05 -0.57 -4.33
C LEU A 298 12.49 -0.06 -4.48
N PRO A 299 13.46 -0.74 -3.85
CA PRO A 299 14.87 -0.53 -4.18
C PRO A 299 15.17 -1.03 -5.61
N ALA A 300 16.41 -0.85 -6.06
CA ALA A 300 16.88 -1.47 -7.30
C ALA A 300 16.71 -3.00 -7.25
N VAL A 301 16.45 -3.63 -8.39
CA VAL A 301 16.16 -5.08 -8.46
C VAL A 301 17.33 -5.93 -7.97
N ASP A 302 18.56 -5.45 -8.12
CA ASP A 302 19.81 -6.10 -7.71
C ASP A 302 20.30 -5.64 -6.34
N ALA A 303 19.58 -4.73 -5.67
CA ALA A 303 19.93 -4.29 -4.34
C ALA A 303 19.87 -5.45 -3.33
N VAL A 304 20.90 -5.53 -2.48
CA VAL A 304 20.95 -6.48 -1.37
C VAL A 304 20.43 -5.79 -0.10
N ILE A 305 19.35 -6.34 0.42
CA ILE A 305 18.69 -5.88 1.64
C ILE A 305 19.26 -6.64 2.81
N GLU A 306 20.22 -6.02 3.50
CA GLU A 306 20.85 -6.55 4.71
C GLU A 306 20.49 -5.71 5.94
N PRO A 307 20.27 -6.32 7.12
CA PRO A 307 19.99 -5.55 8.32
C PRO A 307 21.07 -4.49 8.61
N LEU A 308 20.62 -3.29 8.92
CA LEU A 308 21.46 -2.13 9.20
C LEU A 308 22.16 -2.33 10.54
N LYS A 309 23.48 -2.11 10.57
CA LYS A 309 24.29 -2.29 11.80
C LYS A 309 23.85 -1.43 12.97
N THR A 310 23.13 -0.34 12.72
CA THR A 310 22.54 0.54 13.75
C THR A 310 21.30 -0.05 14.42
N THR A 311 20.80 -1.21 13.96
CA THR A 311 19.49 -1.76 14.35
C THR A 311 19.55 -3.11 15.06
N PHE A 312 20.75 -3.59 15.38
CA PHE A 312 20.95 -4.80 16.19
C PHE A 312 22.21 -4.71 17.05
N GLY A 313 22.20 -5.43 18.18
CA GLY A 313 23.29 -5.50 19.12
C GLY A 313 24.21 -6.70 18.90
N SER A 314 24.82 -7.17 19.99
CA SER A 314 25.78 -8.29 19.98
C SER A 314 25.20 -9.63 19.55
N GLU A 315 23.88 -9.78 19.63
CA GLU A 315 23.11 -10.94 19.20
C GLU A 315 23.10 -11.12 17.67
N GLY A 316 23.44 -10.07 16.93
CA GLY A 316 23.46 -10.09 15.46
C GLY A 316 22.07 -9.88 14.83
N PRO A 317 22.01 -9.91 13.48
CA PRO A 317 20.78 -9.71 12.75
C PRO A 317 19.79 -10.87 12.91
N GLN A 318 18.49 -10.56 12.92
CA GLN A 318 17.39 -11.53 12.91
C GLN A 318 17.06 -12.04 11.50
N PHE A 319 17.44 -11.27 10.47
CA PHE A 319 17.15 -11.57 9.08
C PHE A 319 18.44 -11.82 8.29
N ASP A 320 18.42 -12.85 7.45
CA ASP A 320 19.47 -13.02 6.43
C ASP A 320 19.32 -11.96 5.32
N PRO A 321 20.44 -11.52 4.71
CA PRO A 321 20.41 -10.66 3.53
C PRO A 321 19.60 -11.29 2.39
N VAL A 322 18.89 -10.46 1.64
CA VAL A 322 18.12 -10.90 0.46
C VAL A 322 18.25 -9.91 -0.70
N MET A 323 18.41 -10.41 -1.92
CA MET A 323 18.35 -9.58 -3.13
C MET A 323 16.89 -9.29 -3.49
N VAL A 324 16.57 -8.06 -3.88
CA VAL A 324 15.18 -7.65 -4.21
C VAL A 324 14.55 -8.53 -5.29
N TYR A 325 15.31 -8.87 -6.33
CA TYR A 325 14.87 -9.77 -7.39
C TYR A 325 14.45 -11.16 -6.87
N ASP A 326 15.26 -11.78 -6.02
CA ASP A 326 14.93 -13.09 -5.44
C ASP A 326 13.75 -13.01 -4.49
N TRP A 327 13.69 -11.94 -3.70
CA TRP A 327 12.59 -11.66 -2.77
C TRP A 327 11.24 -11.61 -3.49
N ASP A 328 11.12 -10.81 -4.56
CA ASP A 328 9.85 -10.71 -5.27
C ASP A 328 9.50 -12.01 -6.01
N ARG A 329 10.49 -12.72 -6.59
CA ARG A 329 10.24 -14.02 -7.22
C ARG A 329 9.67 -15.05 -6.26
N VAL A 330 10.22 -15.14 -5.05
CA VAL A 330 9.69 -16.03 -4.01
C VAL A 330 8.26 -15.62 -3.64
N ARG A 331 8.00 -14.32 -3.42
CA ARG A 331 6.65 -13.82 -3.13
C ARG A 331 5.67 -14.13 -4.25
N TYR A 332 6.08 -13.90 -5.50
CA TYR A 332 5.29 -14.20 -6.68
C TYR A 332 4.90 -15.67 -6.75
N GLN A 333 5.86 -16.58 -6.56
CA GLN A 333 5.61 -18.03 -6.54
C GLN A 333 4.68 -18.43 -5.39
N LEU A 334 4.85 -17.87 -4.20
CA LEU A 334 3.97 -18.13 -3.06
C LEU A 334 2.53 -17.68 -3.35
N ARG A 335 2.35 -16.49 -3.96
CA ARG A 335 1.03 -15.99 -4.38
C ARG A 335 0.36 -16.92 -5.40
N GLN A 336 1.11 -17.41 -6.39
CA GLN A 336 0.56 -18.35 -7.38
C GLN A 336 0.15 -19.68 -6.73
N LYS A 337 0.99 -20.25 -5.85
CA LYS A 337 0.67 -21.48 -5.11
C LYS A 337 -0.58 -21.32 -4.24
N GLU A 338 -0.74 -20.18 -3.57
CA GLU A 338 -1.92 -19.90 -2.77
C GLU A 338 -3.17 -19.77 -3.63
N LYS A 339 -3.08 -19.08 -4.78
CA LYS A 339 -4.17 -18.99 -5.76
C LYS A 339 -4.58 -20.37 -6.27
N GLU A 340 -3.62 -21.23 -6.60
CA GLU A 340 -3.89 -22.63 -6.97
C GLU A 340 -4.55 -23.43 -5.84
N ARG A 341 -4.12 -23.24 -4.60
CA ARG A 341 -4.71 -23.89 -3.42
C ARG A 341 -6.16 -23.47 -3.24
N LEU A 342 -6.46 -22.17 -3.28
CA LEU A 342 -7.82 -21.63 -3.15
C LEU A 342 -8.72 -22.08 -4.32
N ASN A 343 -8.18 -22.15 -5.54
CA ASN A 343 -8.91 -22.71 -6.68
C ASN A 343 -9.25 -24.19 -6.47
N LYS A 344 -8.34 -25.00 -5.93
CA LYS A 344 -8.63 -26.42 -5.61
C LYS A 344 -9.68 -26.58 -4.51
N VAL A 345 -9.63 -25.72 -3.49
CA VAL A 345 -10.58 -25.77 -2.35
C VAL A 345 -11.98 -25.28 -2.75
N SER A 346 -12.08 -24.24 -3.57
CA SER A 346 -13.38 -23.72 -4.06
C SER A 346 -14.16 -24.70 -4.96
N HIS A 347 -13.47 -25.68 -5.56
CA HIS A 347 -14.09 -26.74 -6.36
C HIS A 347 -14.44 -28.00 -5.55
N MET A 348 -14.08 -28.05 -4.27
CA MET A 348 -14.49 -29.13 -3.36
C MET A 348 -15.63 -28.63 -2.48
N ARG A 349 -16.84 -29.21 -2.63
CA ARG A 349 -17.82 -29.18 -1.53
C ARG A 349 -17.10 -29.75 -0.30
N PRO A 350 -17.23 -29.15 0.90
CA PRO A 350 -16.54 -29.65 2.07
C PRO A 350 -16.88 -31.14 2.24
N SER A 351 -15.86 -32.00 2.29
CA SER A 351 -16.08 -33.38 2.68
C SER A 351 -16.51 -33.39 4.15
N ALA A 352 -17.30 -34.40 4.55
CA ALA A 352 -17.71 -34.57 5.95
C ALA A 352 -16.51 -34.60 6.92
N GLU A 353 -15.32 -34.98 6.43
CA GLU A 353 -14.06 -35.00 7.18
C GLU A 353 -13.49 -33.59 7.41
N ALA A 354 -13.62 -32.68 6.45
CA ALA A 354 -13.21 -31.28 6.61
C ALA A 354 -14.14 -30.54 7.58
N GLN A 355 -15.43 -30.85 7.57
CA GLN A 355 -16.42 -30.34 8.52
C GLN A 355 -16.15 -30.84 9.94
N ALA A 356 -15.83 -32.13 10.11
CA ALA A 356 -15.45 -32.70 11.40
C ALA A 356 -14.10 -32.17 11.92
N TYR A 357 -13.16 -31.79 11.06
CA TYR A 357 -11.90 -31.16 11.46
C TYR A 357 -12.11 -29.74 11.98
N ILE A 358 -12.99 -28.95 11.34
CA ILE A 358 -13.31 -27.58 11.74
C ILE A 358 -14.06 -27.56 13.08
N GLU A 359 -15.11 -28.38 13.24
CA GLU A 359 -15.85 -28.48 14.51
C GLU A 359 -14.97 -28.91 15.68
N LYS A 360 -13.96 -29.77 15.42
CA LYS A 360 -13.05 -30.29 16.45
C LYS A 360 -11.99 -29.28 16.90
N HIS A 361 -11.58 -28.33 16.05
CA HIS A 361 -10.42 -27.47 16.34
C HIS A 361 -10.79 -25.99 16.50
N PHE A 362 -11.95 -25.57 16.00
CA PHE A 362 -12.34 -24.16 16.03
C PHE A 362 -13.67 -23.92 16.74
N GLY A 363 -14.41 -24.98 17.12
CA GLY A 363 -15.73 -24.86 17.74
C GLY A 363 -16.77 -24.29 16.76
N ALA A 364 -18.05 -24.51 17.06
CA ALA A 364 -19.16 -23.99 16.24
C ALA A 364 -19.26 -22.45 16.33
#